data_AF-A0A9D7C6Y8-F1
#
_entry.id   AF-A0A9D7C6Y8-F1
#
_cell.length_a   1.000
_cell.length_b   1.000
_cell.length_c   1.000
_cell.angle_alpha   90.00
_cell.angle_beta   90.00
_cell.angle_gamma   90.00
#
_symmetry.space_group_name_H-M   'P 1'
#
loop_
_entity.id
_entity.type
_entity.pdbx_description
1 polymer ?
#
loop_
_entity_poly.entity_id
_entity_poly.type
_entity_poly.pdbx_seq_one_letter_code
_entity_poly.pdbx_strand_id
1 'polypeptide(L)'
;MFLAAVTLAASGPIISYIYEFNQQLNLPSFLDTLEKSIKDSAEATEKITMLFLKMPTLPDLFINLIVIAILPALGEELFFRGCIQQVLKEWFKHIHVAIWLTAFIFSFIHFEFYGFVPRMLLGAMLGYMFYWSGSLWVPVIAHAFINGMQVVLAYLHEHGAITFDIAGDEALPGYVVLICTALAGALLFYFKK
;
A
#
# COMPACT_ATOMS: atom_id res chain seq x y z
N MET A 1 -3.37 -15.85 1.56
CA MET A 1 -3.54 -15.66 3.01
C MET A 1 -2.21 -15.38 3.71
N PHE A 2 -1.22 -16.30 3.67
CA PHE A 2 0.09 -16.07 4.29
C PHE A 2 0.79 -14.79 3.78
N LEU A 3 0.85 -14.57 2.46
CA LEU A 3 1.48 -13.37 1.89
C LEU A 3 0.81 -12.07 2.35
N ALA A 4 -0.51 -12.05 2.53
CA ALA A 4 -1.23 -10.85 2.99
C ALA A 4 -0.92 -10.51 4.45
N ALA A 5 -0.96 -11.53 5.32
CA ALA A 5 -0.58 -11.38 6.71
C ALA A 5 0.87 -10.95 6.85
N VAL A 6 1.78 -11.56 6.08
CA VAL A 6 3.20 -11.20 6.06
C VAL A 6 3.39 -9.78 5.55
N THR A 7 2.75 -9.37 4.45
CA THR A 7 2.89 -8.01 3.91
C THR A 7 2.46 -6.96 4.94
N LEU A 8 1.31 -7.15 5.60
CA LEU A 8 0.77 -6.17 6.56
C LEU A 8 1.48 -6.21 7.92
N ALA A 9 1.89 -7.39 8.39
CA ALA A 9 2.66 -7.50 9.63
C ALA A 9 4.10 -7.00 9.46
N ALA A 10 4.70 -7.23 8.29
CA ALA A 10 6.05 -6.81 8.00
C ALA A 10 6.13 -5.35 7.56
N SER A 11 5.05 -4.73 7.06
CA SER A 11 5.11 -3.35 6.58
C SER A 11 5.54 -2.36 7.66
N GLY A 12 5.01 -2.48 8.89
CA GLY A 12 5.40 -1.65 10.01
C GLY A 12 6.90 -1.74 10.30
N PRO A 13 7.41 -2.89 10.77
CA PRO A 13 8.82 -3.06 11.10
C PRO A 13 9.76 -2.79 9.93
N ILE A 14 9.36 -3.08 8.68
CA ILE A 14 10.17 -2.77 7.49
C ILE A 14 10.23 -1.26 7.27
N ILE A 15 9.10 -0.55 7.38
CA ILE A 15 9.09 0.91 7.24
C ILE A 15 9.92 1.54 8.35
N SER A 16 9.74 1.16 9.61
CA SER A 16 10.52 1.69 10.73
C SER A 16 12.01 1.40 10.55
N TYR A 17 12.38 0.18 10.14
CA TYR A 17 13.77 -0.18 9.90
C TYR A 17 14.37 0.60 8.73
N ILE A 18 13.64 0.75 7.62
CA ILE A 18 14.10 1.55 6.46
C ILE A 18 14.22 3.03 6.86
N TYR A 19 13.30 3.53 7.68
CA TYR A 19 13.32 4.90 8.19
C TYR A 19 14.53 5.15 9.10
N GLU A 20 14.77 4.29 10.09
CA GLU A 20 15.93 4.35 10.99
C GLU A 20 17.26 4.19 10.23
N PHE A 21 17.33 3.23 9.29
CA PHE A 21 18.49 3.03 8.44
C PHE A 21 18.78 4.28 7.59
N ASN A 22 17.74 4.93 7.07
CA ASN A 22 17.86 6.13 6.26
C ASN A 22 18.30 7.38 7.06
N GLN A 23 17.87 7.52 8.33
CA GLN A 23 18.38 8.56 9.23
C GLN A 23 19.90 8.43 9.45
N GLN A 24 20.47 7.24 9.27
CA GLN A 24 21.89 6.93 9.45
C GLN A 24 22.67 6.90 8.13
N LEU A 25 21.99 7.08 7.00
CA LEU A 25 22.56 6.96 5.66
C LEU A 25 23.32 8.23 5.29
N ASN A 26 24.65 8.12 5.24
CA ASN A 26 25.51 9.10 4.58
C ASN A 26 25.93 8.49 3.23
N LEU A 27 25.27 8.89 2.15
CA LEU A 27 25.67 8.40 0.84
C LEU A 27 27.02 9.01 0.43
N PRO A 28 27.79 8.30 -0.42
CA PRO A 28 28.99 8.88 -1.00
C PRO A 28 28.66 10.14 -1.80
N SER A 29 29.58 11.11 -1.86
CA SER A 29 29.37 12.43 -2.47
C SER A 29 28.87 12.42 -3.93
N PHE A 30 29.05 11.32 -4.67
CA PHE A 30 28.52 11.18 -6.03
C PHE A 30 27.01 10.88 -6.08
N LEU A 31 26.37 10.57 -4.94
CA LEU A 31 24.94 10.30 -4.79
C LEU A 31 24.19 11.38 -4.00
N ASP A 32 24.82 12.52 -3.68
CA ASP A 32 24.20 13.61 -2.90
C ASP A 32 22.87 14.06 -3.51
N THR A 33 22.79 14.15 -4.85
CA THR A 33 21.55 14.49 -5.57
C THR A 33 20.46 13.45 -5.35
N LEU A 34 20.82 12.16 -5.32
CA LEU A 34 19.87 11.08 -5.06
C LEU A 34 19.41 11.09 -3.61
N GLU A 35 20.34 11.27 -2.67
CA GLU A 35 20.03 11.39 -1.23
C GLU A 35 19.04 12.53 -0.98
N LYS A 36 19.32 13.70 -1.56
CA LYS A 36 18.42 14.85 -1.48
C LYS A 36 17.05 14.55 -2.07
N SER A 37 16.99 13.91 -3.25
CA SER A 37 15.72 13.56 -3.89
C SER A 37 14.87 12.61 -3.03
N ILE A 38 15.52 11.65 -2.35
CA ILE A 38 14.84 10.72 -1.42
C ILE A 38 14.27 11.47 -0.22
N LYS A 39 15.06 12.38 0.38
CA LYS A 39 14.62 13.20 1.53
C LYS A 39 13.48 14.17 1.14
N ASP A 40 13.63 14.87 0.03
CA ASP A 40 12.61 15.81 -0.48
C ASP A 40 11.27 15.10 -0.75
N SER A 41 11.31 13.88 -1.30
CA SER A 41 10.10 13.08 -1.54
C SER A 41 9.43 12.63 -0.24
N ALA A 42 10.22 12.19 0.76
CA ALA A 42 9.70 11.80 2.06
C ALA A 42 8.97 12.95 2.77
N GLU A 43 9.60 14.13 2.81
CA GLU A 43 8.97 15.32 3.38
C GLU A 43 7.70 15.73 2.63
N ALA A 44 7.66 15.56 1.30
CA ALA A 44 6.48 15.84 0.50
C ALA A 44 5.34 14.87 0.83
N THR A 45 5.64 13.57 0.95
CA THR A 45 4.65 12.56 1.37
C THR A 45 4.14 12.84 2.78
N GLU A 46 5.01 13.16 3.73
CA GLU A 46 4.61 13.50 5.10
C GLU A 46 3.66 14.72 5.11
N LYS A 47 3.98 15.79 4.38
CA LYS A 47 3.13 16.99 4.27
C LYS A 47 1.76 16.65 3.68
N ILE A 48 1.71 15.86 2.61
CA ILE A 48 0.45 15.44 1.96
C ILE A 48 -0.35 14.56 2.92
N THR A 49 0.28 13.60 3.58
CA THR A 49 -0.35 12.74 4.59
C THR A 49 -0.94 13.59 5.71
N MET A 50 -0.18 14.52 6.29
CA MET A 50 -0.65 15.42 7.34
C MET A 50 -1.83 16.31 6.93
N LEU A 51 -1.96 16.65 5.64
CA LEU A 51 -3.15 17.34 5.13
C LEU A 51 -4.37 16.42 5.11
N PHE A 52 -4.21 15.16 4.71
CA PHE A 52 -5.30 14.19 4.67
C PHE A 52 -5.68 13.63 6.05
N LEU A 53 -4.78 13.69 7.02
CA LEU A 53 -5.05 13.33 8.41
C LEU A 53 -5.87 14.38 9.17
N LYS A 54 -6.12 15.56 8.57
CA LYS A 54 -7.01 16.58 9.13
C LYS A 54 -8.43 16.37 8.62
N MET A 55 -9.25 15.72 9.42
CA MET A 55 -10.63 15.37 9.13
C MET A 55 -11.55 15.78 10.30
N PRO A 56 -11.70 17.08 10.59
CA PRO A 56 -12.43 17.56 11.77
C PRO A 56 -13.92 17.15 11.80
N THR A 57 -14.48 16.71 10.68
CA THR A 57 -15.89 16.34 10.56
C THR A 57 -16.10 14.99 9.88
N LEU A 58 -17.24 14.35 10.14
CA LEU A 58 -17.63 13.11 9.46
C LEU A 58 -17.67 13.23 7.91
N PRO A 59 -18.16 14.34 7.31
CA PRO A 59 -18.04 14.55 5.87
C PRO A 59 -16.60 14.45 5.32
N ASP A 60 -15.61 14.93 6.06
CA ASP A 60 -14.20 14.88 5.63
C ASP A 60 -13.72 13.42 5.53
N LEU A 61 -14.12 12.57 6.50
CA LEU A 61 -13.87 11.13 6.44
C LEU A 61 -14.48 10.50 5.19
N PHE A 62 -15.73 10.80 4.86
CA PHE A 62 -16.38 10.24 3.67
C PHE A 62 -15.71 10.68 2.36
N ILE A 63 -15.32 11.95 2.27
CA ILE A 63 -14.58 12.48 1.11
C ILE A 63 -13.24 11.74 0.97
N ASN A 64 -12.49 11.61 2.06
CA ASN A 64 -11.19 10.93 2.06
C ASN A 64 -11.31 9.44 1.74
N LEU A 65 -12.36 8.76 2.20
CA LEU A 65 -12.63 7.37 1.79
C LEU A 65 -12.81 7.24 0.27
N ILE A 66 -13.51 8.19 -0.36
CA ILE A 66 -13.70 8.16 -1.81
C ILE A 66 -12.39 8.46 -2.53
N VAL A 67 -11.69 9.53 -2.12
CA VAL A 67 -10.54 10.08 -2.84
C VAL A 67 -9.25 9.27 -2.63
N ILE A 68 -9.06 8.71 -1.44
CA ILE A 68 -7.81 8.02 -1.05
C ILE A 68 -7.96 6.51 -1.13
N ALA A 69 -9.16 5.97 -0.88
CA ALA A 69 -9.36 4.52 -0.87
C ALA A 69 -10.04 4.01 -2.14
N ILE A 70 -11.23 4.50 -2.47
CA ILE A 70 -12.07 3.87 -3.51
C ILE A 70 -11.58 4.22 -4.92
N LEU A 71 -11.40 5.51 -5.23
CA LEU A 71 -11.00 5.96 -6.57
C LEU A 71 -9.62 5.43 -6.97
N PRO A 72 -8.58 5.49 -6.11
CA PRO A 72 -7.27 4.94 -6.43
C PRO A 72 -7.33 3.44 -6.61
N ALA A 73 -7.99 2.70 -5.70
CA ALA A 73 -8.11 1.25 -5.85
C ALA A 73 -8.79 0.85 -7.16
N LEU A 74 -9.83 1.55 -7.58
CA LEU A 74 -10.48 1.26 -8.87
C LEU A 74 -9.54 1.55 -10.04
N GLY A 75 -8.95 2.75 -10.10
CA GLY A 75 -8.11 3.19 -11.20
C GLY A 75 -6.81 2.39 -11.33
N GLU A 76 -6.13 2.19 -10.20
CA GLU A 76 -4.86 1.48 -10.14
C GLU A 76 -5.04 -0.01 -10.46
N GLU A 77 -6.05 -0.69 -9.92
CA GLU A 77 -6.26 -2.09 -10.27
C GLU A 77 -6.65 -2.28 -11.74
N LEU A 78 -7.51 -1.41 -12.29
CA LEU A 78 -7.82 -1.40 -13.72
C LEU A 78 -6.57 -1.25 -14.58
N PHE A 79 -5.69 -0.30 -14.24
CA PHE A 79 -4.48 -0.05 -15.00
C PHE A 79 -3.44 -1.16 -14.81
N PHE A 80 -3.08 -1.48 -13.57
CA PHE A 80 -2.00 -2.42 -13.28
C PHE A 80 -2.38 -3.87 -13.54
N ARG A 81 -3.59 -4.32 -13.16
CA ARG A 81 -3.99 -5.73 -13.27
C ARG A 81 -4.73 -5.97 -14.58
N GLY A 82 -5.59 -5.03 -14.97
CA GLY A 82 -6.32 -5.07 -16.24
C GLY A 82 -5.45 -4.85 -17.47
N CYS A 83 -4.39 -4.03 -17.38
CA CYS A 83 -3.51 -3.75 -18.52
C CYS A 83 -2.07 -4.25 -18.31
N ILE A 84 -1.29 -3.63 -17.42
CA ILE A 84 0.17 -3.86 -17.33
C ILE A 84 0.51 -5.34 -17.06
N GLN A 85 -0.14 -5.97 -16.08
CA GLN A 85 0.09 -7.38 -15.74
C GLN A 85 -0.27 -8.32 -16.90
N GLN A 86 -1.29 -7.99 -17.72
CA GLN A 86 -1.63 -8.80 -18.88
C GLN A 86 -0.59 -8.67 -19.99
N VAL A 87 -0.16 -7.44 -20.30
CA VAL A 87 0.87 -7.18 -21.30
C VAL A 87 2.17 -7.90 -20.93
N LEU A 88 2.62 -7.76 -19.68
CA LEU A 88 3.84 -8.41 -19.20
C LEU A 88 3.71 -9.95 -19.18
N LYS A 89 2.53 -10.48 -18.85
CA LYS A 89 2.27 -11.92 -18.95
C LYS A 89 2.40 -12.41 -20.39
N GLU A 90 1.92 -11.65 -21.36
CA GLU A 90 2.02 -12.01 -22.78
C GLU A 90 3.45 -11.90 -23.31
N TRP A 91 4.24 -10.93 -22.85
CA TRP A 91 5.63 -10.73 -23.28
C TRP A 91 6.56 -11.79 -22.70
N PHE A 92 6.51 -12.01 -21.39
CA PHE A 92 7.42 -12.90 -20.69
C PHE A 92 6.94 -14.37 -20.67
N LYS A 93 5.68 -14.62 -21.04
CA LYS A 93 5.04 -15.94 -20.96
C LYS A 93 5.13 -16.60 -19.58
N HIS A 94 5.35 -15.80 -18.53
CA HIS A 94 5.55 -16.28 -17.16
C HIS A 94 4.78 -15.41 -16.15
N ILE A 95 3.74 -15.98 -15.54
CA ILE A 95 2.80 -15.21 -14.68
C ILE A 95 3.49 -14.58 -13.46
N HIS A 96 4.41 -15.29 -12.82
CA HIS A 96 5.08 -14.78 -11.62
C HIS A 96 5.99 -13.58 -11.95
N VAL A 97 6.63 -13.59 -13.13
CA VAL A 97 7.47 -12.48 -13.59
C VAL A 97 6.58 -11.27 -13.87
N ALA A 98 5.45 -11.48 -14.54
CA ALA A 98 4.47 -10.41 -14.78
C ALA A 98 3.95 -9.79 -13.49
N ILE A 99 3.58 -10.60 -12.49
CA ILE A 99 3.08 -10.11 -11.20
C ILE A 99 4.14 -9.27 -10.49
N TRP A 100 5.37 -9.78 -10.35
CA TRP A 100 6.42 -9.08 -9.63
C TRP A 100 6.91 -7.83 -10.35
N LEU A 101 6.99 -7.85 -11.68
CA LEU A 101 7.37 -6.68 -12.45
C LEU A 101 6.27 -5.60 -12.44
N THR A 102 4.99 -5.99 -12.54
CA THR A 102 3.88 -5.05 -12.30
C THR A 102 3.93 -4.47 -10.90
N ALA A 103 4.19 -5.29 -9.87
CA ALA A 103 4.29 -4.83 -8.49
C ALA A 103 5.46 -3.87 -8.26
N PHE A 104 6.60 -4.12 -8.92
CA PHE A 104 7.75 -3.22 -8.93
C PHE A 104 7.39 -1.88 -9.56
N ILE A 105 6.79 -1.88 -10.76
CA ILE A 105 6.38 -0.65 -11.46
C ILE A 105 5.34 0.11 -10.64
N PHE A 106 4.34 -0.59 -10.10
CA PHE A 106 3.35 -0.04 -9.19
C PHE A 106 4.01 0.72 -8.05
N SER A 107 4.97 0.09 -7.36
CA SER A 107 5.67 0.73 -6.26
C SER A 107 6.55 1.91 -6.70
N PHE A 108 7.25 1.74 -7.83
CA PHE A 108 8.21 2.72 -8.35
C PHE A 108 7.57 4.06 -8.74
N ILE A 109 6.40 4.04 -9.37
CA ILE A 109 5.73 5.28 -9.83
C ILE A 109 5.19 6.16 -8.70
N HIS A 110 5.21 5.67 -7.45
CA HIS A 110 4.83 6.46 -6.28
C HIS A 110 5.97 7.37 -5.81
N PHE A 111 7.18 7.18 -6.32
CA PHE A 111 8.37 8.01 -6.03
C PHE A 111 8.72 8.15 -4.54
N GLU A 112 8.23 7.24 -3.71
CA GLU A 112 8.38 7.26 -2.26
C GLU A 112 9.16 6.00 -1.86
N PHE A 113 10.41 6.21 -1.46
CA PHE A 113 11.41 5.14 -1.34
C PHE A 113 11.23 4.31 -0.05
N TYR A 114 10.74 4.91 1.03
CA TYR A 114 10.61 4.24 2.33
C TYR A 114 9.52 3.17 2.29
N GLY A 115 8.39 3.48 1.64
CA GLY A 115 7.29 2.56 1.38
C GLY A 115 7.48 1.69 0.15
N PHE A 116 8.63 1.75 -0.54
CA PHE A 116 8.84 1.02 -1.79
C PHE A 116 8.65 -0.50 -1.62
N VAL A 117 9.33 -1.10 -0.65
CA VAL A 117 9.27 -2.55 -0.39
C VAL A 117 7.87 -3.00 0.05
N PRO A 118 7.23 -2.40 1.09
CA PRO A 118 5.90 -2.83 1.50
C PRO A 118 4.85 -2.62 0.40
N ARG A 119 4.92 -1.51 -0.36
CA ARG A 119 4.02 -1.24 -1.49
C ARG A 119 4.22 -2.24 -2.64
N MET A 120 5.45 -2.66 -2.90
CA MET A 120 5.73 -3.73 -3.87
C MET A 120 5.14 -5.08 -3.40
N LEU A 121 5.30 -5.45 -2.13
CA LEU A 121 4.73 -6.69 -1.58
C LEU A 121 3.20 -6.68 -1.62
N LEU A 122 2.57 -5.54 -1.32
CA LEU A 122 1.13 -5.33 -1.49
C LEU A 122 0.73 -5.48 -2.96
N GLY A 123 1.51 -4.87 -3.86
CA GLY A 123 1.30 -4.97 -5.29
C GLY A 123 1.33 -6.42 -5.80
N ALA A 124 2.29 -7.22 -5.31
CA ALA A 124 2.40 -8.63 -5.63
C ALA A 124 1.22 -9.42 -5.07
N MET A 125 0.81 -9.16 -3.82
CA MET A 125 -0.36 -9.77 -3.20
C MET A 125 -1.63 -9.57 -4.04
N LEU A 126 -1.92 -8.33 -4.44
CA LEU A 126 -3.07 -7.99 -5.27
C LEU A 126 -2.99 -8.67 -6.66
N GLY A 127 -1.79 -8.73 -7.25
CA GLY A 127 -1.56 -9.43 -8.52
C GLY A 127 -1.83 -10.93 -8.44
N TYR A 128 -1.46 -11.59 -7.32
CA TYR A 128 -1.82 -12.98 -7.06
C TYR A 128 -3.31 -13.18 -6.78
N MET A 129 -3.95 -12.26 -6.06
CA MET A 129 -5.39 -12.31 -5.81
C MET A 129 -6.19 -12.24 -7.11
N PHE A 130 -5.77 -11.39 -8.03
CA PHE A 130 -6.34 -11.34 -9.37
C PHE A 130 -6.08 -12.62 -10.16
N TYR A 131 -4.84 -13.14 -10.14
CA TYR A 131 -4.51 -14.36 -10.87
C TYR A 131 -5.33 -15.57 -10.42
N TRP A 132 -5.51 -15.76 -9.11
CA TRP A 132 -6.23 -16.90 -8.55
C TRP A 132 -7.75 -16.78 -8.67
N SER A 133 -8.31 -15.60 -8.43
CA SER A 133 -9.76 -15.40 -8.57
C SER A 133 -10.20 -15.22 -10.03
N GLY A 134 -9.29 -14.73 -10.88
CA GLY A 134 -9.59 -14.26 -12.23
C GLY A 134 -10.71 -13.22 -12.30
N SER A 135 -10.97 -12.51 -11.20
CA SER A 135 -11.93 -11.42 -11.11
C SER A 135 -11.19 -10.16 -10.67
N LEU A 136 -11.35 -9.06 -11.42
CA LEU A 136 -10.74 -7.78 -11.09
C LEU A 136 -11.36 -7.15 -9.82
N TRP A 137 -12.59 -7.52 -9.47
CA TRP A 137 -13.25 -7.00 -8.28
C TRP A 137 -12.58 -7.47 -6.98
N VAL A 138 -11.92 -8.62 -6.99
CA VAL A 138 -11.23 -9.16 -5.81
C VAL A 138 -10.08 -8.24 -5.35
N PRO A 139 -9.08 -7.90 -6.20
CA PRO A 139 -8.06 -6.95 -5.80
C PRO A 139 -8.61 -5.53 -5.60
N VAL A 140 -9.62 -5.08 -6.36
CA VAL A 140 -10.23 -3.74 -6.16
C VAL A 140 -10.80 -3.59 -4.75
N ILE A 141 -11.62 -4.55 -4.31
CA ILE A 141 -12.24 -4.51 -2.98
C ILE A 141 -11.16 -4.63 -1.89
N ALA A 142 -10.19 -5.53 -2.07
CA ALA A 142 -9.11 -5.71 -1.09
C ALA A 142 -8.25 -4.45 -0.95
N HIS A 143 -7.90 -3.81 -2.06
CA HIS A 143 -7.11 -2.59 -2.09
C HIS A 143 -7.90 -1.42 -1.46
N ALA A 144 -9.15 -1.20 -1.88
CA ALA A 144 -10.00 -0.16 -1.32
C ALA A 144 -10.21 -0.35 0.20
N PHE A 145 -10.33 -1.59 0.67
CA PHE A 145 -10.47 -1.88 2.09
C PHE A 145 -9.20 -1.57 2.89
N ILE A 146 -8.02 -1.96 2.37
CA ILE A 146 -6.74 -1.69 3.05
C ILE A 146 -6.51 -0.18 3.17
N ASN A 147 -6.72 0.58 2.10
CA ASN A 147 -6.57 2.03 2.12
C ASN A 147 -7.67 2.69 2.98
N GLY A 148 -8.90 2.20 2.89
CA GLY A 148 -10.02 2.72 3.69
C GLY A 148 -9.82 2.50 5.19
N MET A 149 -9.22 1.38 5.58
CA MET A 149 -8.84 1.10 6.97
C MET A 149 -7.82 2.13 7.47
N GLN A 150 -6.82 2.49 6.67
CA GLN A 150 -5.85 3.54 7.03
C GLN A 150 -6.54 4.89 7.24
N VAL A 151 -7.46 5.28 6.35
CA VAL A 151 -8.24 6.52 6.49
C VAL A 151 -9.13 6.52 7.75
N VAL A 152 -9.83 5.42 8.02
CA VAL A 152 -10.70 5.31 9.20
C VAL A 152 -9.88 5.38 10.49
N LEU A 153 -8.79 4.62 10.56
CA LEU A 153 -7.96 4.62 11.75
C LEU A 153 -7.33 6.02 11.95
N ALA A 154 -6.95 6.71 10.87
CA ALA A 154 -6.40 8.08 10.94
C ALA A 154 -7.41 9.06 11.55
N TYR A 155 -8.67 8.97 11.11
CA TYR A 155 -9.76 9.75 11.66
C TYR A 155 -9.95 9.46 13.16
N LEU A 156 -9.92 8.19 13.56
CA LEU A 156 -10.05 7.80 14.97
C LEU A 156 -8.90 8.33 15.83
N HIS A 157 -7.67 8.36 15.30
CA HIS A 157 -6.50 8.91 16.00
C HIS A 157 -6.65 10.42 16.21
N GLU A 158 -7.04 11.18 15.18
CA GLU A 158 -7.27 12.62 15.28
C GLU A 158 -8.33 12.98 16.33
N HIS A 159 -9.35 12.15 16.49
CA HIS A 159 -10.43 12.34 17.47
C HIS A 159 -10.11 11.77 18.86
N GLY A 160 -8.88 11.27 19.08
CA GLY A 160 -8.44 10.73 20.36
C GLY A 160 -9.12 9.41 20.76
N ALA A 161 -9.76 8.72 19.82
CA ALA A 161 -10.41 7.42 20.07
C ALA A 161 -9.38 6.27 20.12
N ILE A 162 -8.23 6.44 19.46
CA ILE A 162 -7.09 5.52 19.51
C ILE A 162 -5.80 6.32 19.73
N THR A 163 -4.80 5.68 20.34
CA THR A 163 -3.49 6.28 20.62
C THR A 163 -2.39 5.83 19.65
N PHE A 164 -2.70 4.89 18.77
CA PHE A 164 -1.77 4.37 17.76
C PHE A 164 -1.67 5.36 16.60
N ASP A 165 -0.44 5.75 16.26
CA ASP A 165 -0.15 6.65 15.15
C ASP A 165 0.07 5.86 13.85
N ILE A 166 -0.68 6.23 12.81
CA ILE A 166 -0.66 5.61 11.49
C ILE A 166 0.28 6.35 10.55
N ALA A 167 0.55 7.62 10.86
CA ALA A 167 1.55 8.42 10.18
C ALA A 167 2.97 8.07 10.66
N GLY A 168 3.07 7.48 11.85
CA GLY A 168 4.32 7.14 12.50
C GLY A 168 4.90 5.78 12.10
N ASP A 169 6.05 5.47 12.69
CA ASP A 169 6.81 4.24 12.45
C ASP A 169 6.20 3.00 13.13
N GLU A 170 5.00 3.10 13.70
CA GLU A 170 4.44 2.00 14.48
C GLU A 170 3.80 0.94 13.57
N ALA A 171 4.01 -0.33 13.91
CA ALA A 171 3.38 -1.42 13.17
C ALA A 171 1.88 -1.45 13.41
N LEU A 172 1.09 -1.63 12.33
CA LEU A 172 -0.36 -1.75 12.41
C LEU A 172 -0.77 -2.71 13.54
N PRO A 173 -1.79 -2.36 14.36
CA PRO A 173 -2.23 -3.24 15.43
C PRO A 173 -2.60 -4.63 14.91
N GLY A 174 -2.26 -5.68 15.66
CA GLY A 174 -2.45 -7.07 15.21
C GLY A 174 -3.89 -7.42 14.81
N TYR A 175 -4.89 -6.75 15.41
CA TYR A 175 -6.29 -6.93 15.01
C TYR A 175 -6.59 -6.37 13.61
N VAL A 176 -5.93 -5.28 13.20
CA VAL A 176 -6.06 -4.71 11.84
C VAL A 176 -5.50 -5.69 10.81
N VAL A 177 -4.31 -6.23 11.09
CA VAL A 177 -3.68 -7.25 10.25
C VAL A 177 -4.57 -8.48 10.13
N LEU A 178 -5.18 -8.93 11.24
CA LEU A 178 -6.10 -10.06 11.26
C LEU A 178 -7.35 -9.80 10.40
N ILE A 179 -7.98 -8.63 10.55
CA ILE A 179 -9.18 -8.25 9.80
C ILE A 179 -8.88 -8.21 8.29
N CYS A 180 -7.80 -7.54 7.88
CA CYS A 180 -7.41 -7.46 6.48
C CYS A 180 -7.06 -8.84 5.90
N THR A 181 -6.38 -9.70 6.68
CA THR A 181 -6.06 -11.07 6.27
C THR A 181 -7.33 -11.92 6.14
N ALA A 182 -8.27 -11.79 7.08
CA ALA A 182 -9.54 -12.50 7.06
C ALA A 182 -10.38 -12.08 5.85
N LEU A 183 -10.45 -10.79 5.54
CA LEU A 183 -11.13 -10.29 4.35
C LEU A 183 -10.49 -10.85 3.07
N ALA A 184 -9.17 -10.76 2.94
CA ALA A 184 -8.47 -11.31 1.78
C ALA A 184 -8.71 -12.82 1.61
N GLY A 185 -8.75 -13.57 2.72
CA GLY A 185 -9.11 -14.99 2.73
C GLY A 185 -10.55 -15.24 2.29
N ALA A 186 -11.51 -14.47 2.82
CA ALA A 186 -12.93 -14.57 2.49
C ALA A 186 -13.20 -14.27 1.01
N LEU A 187 -12.59 -13.19 0.47
CA LEU A 187 -12.70 -12.84 -0.95
C LEU A 187 -12.15 -13.94 -1.84
N LEU A 188 -10.98 -14.49 -1.51
CA LEU A 188 -10.39 -15.59 -2.28
C LEU A 188 -11.22 -16.88 -2.19
N PHE A 189 -11.79 -17.19 -1.03
CA PHE A 189 -12.65 -18.36 -0.87
C PHE A 189 -13.92 -18.25 -1.72
N TYR A 190 -14.58 -17.08 -1.70
CA TYR A 190 -15.83 -16.87 -2.42
C TYR A 190 -15.64 -16.79 -3.95
N PHE A 191 -14.56 -16.17 -4.41
CA PHE A 191 -14.27 -15.98 -5.83
C PHE A 191 -13.25 -16.99 -6.39
N LYS A 192 -12.98 -18.08 -5.67
CA LYS A 192 -12.08 -19.12 -6.16
C LYS A 192 -12.66 -19.72 -7.44
N LYS A 193 -11.83 -19.77 -8.49
CA LYS A 193 -12.13 -20.51 -9.72
C LYS A 193 -12.09 -22.02 -9.49
#